data_AF-A0A482ULW1-F1
#
_entry.id   AF-A0A482ULW1-F1
#
_cell.length_a   1.000
_cell.length_b   1.000
_cell.length_c   1.000
_cell.angle_alpha   90.00
_cell.angle_beta   90.00
_cell.angle_gamma   90.00
#
_symmetry.space_group_name_H-M   'P 1'
#
loop_
_entity.id
_entity.type
_entity.pdbx_description
1 polymer ?
#
loop_
_entity_poly.entity_id
_entity_poly.type
_entity_poly.pdbx_seq_one_letter_code
_entity_poly.pdbx_strand_id
1 'polypeptide(L)'
;MDSFYSYPAEQVERVRGEKAWMKDPKYFKRVNLSPSATIKMLTHGQQGVEKGISKAGKPIEVMGLLMGRPGVDDPHSLIITDAFPLPIEGNIAWSLSYFLASALNEKPMLLLFLQYELILLFHHTILA
;
A
#
# COMPACT_ATOMS: atom_id res chain seq x y z
N MET A 1 1.92 24.48 -0.44
CA MET A 1 1.59 23.56 0.67
C MET A 1 1.67 22.14 0.13
N ASP A 2 2.19 21.20 0.91
CA ASP A 2 2.34 19.79 0.51
C ASP A 2 1.00 19.14 0.16
N SER A 3 0.91 18.49 -1.01
CA SER A 3 -0.31 17.83 -1.53
C SER A 3 -0.85 16.74 -0.59
N PHE A 4 -0.04 16.26 0.37
CA PHE A 4 -0.45 15.26 1.36
C PHE A 4 -1.46 15.78 2.39
N TYR A 5 -1.42 17.07 2.72
CA TYR A 5 -2.20 17.62 3.84
C TYR A 5 -3.42 18.43 3.39
N SER A 6 -3.53 18.74 2.10
CA SER A 6 -4.72 19.35 1.51
C SER A 6 -5.65 18.28 0.93
N TYR A 7 -6.96 18.42 1.22
CA TYR A 7 -8.00 17.52 0.70
C TYR A 7 -9.04 18.30 -0.11
N PRO A 8 -8.86 18.43 -1.44
CA PRO A 8 -9.84 19.05 -2.32
C PRO A 8 -10.97 18.05 -2.61
N ALA A 9 -11.95 17.96 -1.71
CA ALA A 9 -12.99 16.94 -1.70
C ALA A 9 -13.72 16.76 -3.04
N GLU A 10 -14.17 17.86 -3.65
CA GLU A 10 -14.89 17.83 -4.93
C GLU A 10 -14.07 17.20 -6.06
N GLN A 11 -12.80 17.57 -6.16
CA GLN A 11 -11.92 17.08 -7.21
C GLN A 11 -11.56 15.59 -6.99
N VAL A 12 -11.37 15.20 -5.72
CA VAL A 12 -11.14 13.80 -5.36
C VAL A 12 -12.35 12.94 -5.72
N GLU A 13 -13.57 13.38 -5.41
CA GLU A 13 -14.79 12.64 -5.72
C GLU A 13 -15.03 12.56 -7.24
N ARG A 14 -14.71 13.60 -8.00
CA ARG A 14 -14.75 13.56 -9.46
C ARG A 14 -13.81 12.48 -10.03
N VAL A 15 -12.54 12.48 -9.61
CA VAL A 15 -11.56 11.46 -10.04
C VAL A 15 -11.97 10.06 -9.60
N ARG A 16 -12.56 9.92 -8.41
CA ARG A 16 -13.14 8.66 -7.91
C ARG A 16 -14.37 8.18 -8.68
N GLY A 17 -15.17 9.10 -9.19
CA GLY A 17 -16.32 8.79 -10.04
C GLY A 17 -15.88 8.31 -11.43
N GLU A 18 -14.86 8.96 -12.01
CA GLU A 18 -14.33 8.63 -13.34
C GLU A 18 -13.68 7.24 -13.41
N LYS A 19 -13.04 6.79 -12.31
CA LYS A 19 -12.40 5.46 -12.18
C LYS A 19 -11.56 5.06 -13.39
N ALA A 20 -10.76 5.98 -13.92
CA ALA A 20 -10.00 5.76 -15.15
C ALA A 20 -9.07 4.53 -15.09
N TRP A 21 -8.58 4.17 -13.90
CA TRP A 21 -7.79 2.96 -13.65
C TRP A 21 -8.52 1.64 -13.93
N MET A 22 -9.85 1.64 -14.04
CA MET A 22 -10.60 0.43 -14.43
C MET A 22 -10.43 0.09 -15.92
N LYS A 23 -10.03 1.06 -16.74
CA LYS A 23 -9.83 0.89 -18.19
C LYS A 23 -8.40 0.48 -18.53
N ASP A 24 -7.44 0.85 -17.69
CA ASP A 24 -6.02 0.55 -17.89
C ASP A 24 -5.37 0.07 -16.58
N PRO A 25 -4.90 -1.20 -16.51
CA PRO A 25 -4.23 -1.72 -15.33
C PRO A 25 -2.89 -1.01 -15.02
N LYS A 26 -2.30 -0.29 -15.98
CA LYS A 26 -1.05 0.48 -15.81
C LYS A 26 -1.30 1.99 -15.64
N TYR A 27 -2.53 2.37 -15.30
CA TYR A 27 -2.94 3.76 -15.16
C TYR A 27 -2.10 4.55 -14.15
N PHE A 28 -1.81 3.97 -12.98
CA PHE A 28 -0.97 4.59 -11.97
C PHE A 28 0.50 4.36 -12.27
N LYS A 29 1.26 5.44 -12.44
CA LYS A 29 2.69 5.42 -12.77
C LYS A 29 3.57 5.84 -11.60
N ARG A 30 2.98 6.50 -10.60
CA ARG A 30 3.70 7.07 -9.46
C ARG A 30 2.94 6.84 -8.16
N VAL A 31 3.68 6.65 -7.08
CA VAL A 31 3.14 6.61 -5.71
C VAL A 31 3.91 7.62 -4.88
N ASN A 32 3.19 8.60 -4.34
CA ASN A 32 3.74 9.59 -3.43
C ASN A 32 3.39 9.17 -2.01
N LEU A 33 4.41 8.93 -1.19
CA LEU A 33 4.24 8.52 0.22
C LEU A 33 4.47 9.73 1.13
N SER A 34 3.57 9.93 2.09
CA SER A 34 3.81 10.92 3.14
C SER A 34 4.98 10.47 4.04
N PRO A 35 5.71 11.42 4.64
CA PRO A 35 6.74 11.10 5.62
C PRO A 35 6.21 10.26 6.80
N SER A 36 4.98 10.55 7.26
CA SER A 36 4.34 9.82 8.35
C SER A 36 4.03 8.36 8.00
N ALA A 37 3.50 8.10 6.80
CA ALA A 37 3.26 6.75 6.32
C ALA A 37 4.57 5.96 6.22
N THR A 38 5.61 6.59 5.67
CA THR A 38 6.94 5.99 5.50
C THR A 38 7.55 5.55 6.82
N ILE A 39 7.53 6.43 7.84
CA ILE A 39 8.05 6.11 9.18
C ILE A 39 7.25 4.95 9.80
N LYS A 40 5.91 4.98 9.72
CA LYS A 40 5.06 3.90 10.27
C LYS A 40 5.34 2.56 9.61
N MET A 41 5.51 2.53 8.29
CA MET A 41 5.86 1.31 7.55
C MET A 41 7.24 0.78 7.96
N LEU A 42 8.23 1.68 8.09
CA LEU A 42 9.58 1.30 8.52
C LEU A 42 9.58 0.72 9.93
N THR A 43 8.92 1.40 10.88
CA THR A 43 8.81 0.95 12.27
C THR A 43 8.10 -0.40 12.35
N HIS A 44 7.01 -0.60 11.60
CA HIS A 44 6.30 -1.90 11.57
C HIS A 44 7.17 -3.02 11.00
N GLY A 45 7.92 -2.74 9.93
CA GLY A 45 8.89 -3.68 9.37
C GLY A 45 9.98 -4.07 10.37
N GLN A 46 10.54 -3.09 11.08
CA GLN A 46 11.55 -3.32 12.13
C GLN A 46 10.99 -4.19 13.27
N GLN A 47 9.76 -3.93 13.71
CA GLN A 47 9.09 -4.76 14.73
C GLN A 47 8.92 -6.21 14.26
N GLY A 48 8.60 -6.42 12.98
CA GLY A 48 8.57 -7.76 12.38
C GLY A 48 9.92 -8.47 12.46
N VAL A 49 11.00 -7.77 12.15
CA VAL A 49 12.36 -8.32 12.28
C VAL A 49 12.67 -8.68 13.73
N GLU A 50 12.51 -7.75 14.67
CA GLU A 50 12.84 -7.96 16.09
C GLU A 50 12.04 -9.11 16.72
N LYS A 51 10.73 -9.15 16.48
CA LYS A 51 9.85 -10.24 16.96
C LYS A 51 10.24 -11.58 16.36
N GLY A 52 10.55 -11.62 15.07
CA GLY A 52 10.98 -12.84 14.40
C GLY A 52 12.31 -13.37 14.95
N ILE A 53 13.30 -12.48 15.09
CA ILE A 53 14.62 -12.84 15.61
C ILE A 53 14.52 -13.35 17.05
N SER A 54 13.75 -12.67 17.91
CA SER A 54 13.59 -13.06 19.32
C SER A 54 12.83 -14.38 19.51
N LYS A 55 11.87 -14.70 18.65
CA LYS A 55 11.03 -15.91 18.79
C LYS A 55 11.57 -17.14 18.05
N ALA A 56 12.09 -16.95 16.84
CA ALA A 56 12.42 -18.04 15.91
C ALA A 56 13.81 -17.91 15.27
N GLY A 57 14.61 -16.90 15.65
CA GLY A 57 15.94 -16.66 15.09
C GLY A 57 15.94 -16.20 13.63
N LYS A 58 14.78 -15.81 13.07
CA LYS A 58 14.65 -15.31 11.69
C LYS A 58 13.57 -14.23 11.61
N PRO A 59 13.70 -13.21 10.74
CA PRO A 59 12.66 -12.21 10.54
C PRO A 59 11.32 -12.84 10.14
N ILE A 60 10.21 -12.20 10.52
CA ILE A 60 8.87 -12.59 10.07
C ILE A 60 8.30 -11.56 9.10
N GLU A 61 7.50 -12.06 8.15
CA GLU A 61 6.72 -11.21 7.25
C GLU A 61 5.60 -10.51 8.04
N VAL A 62 5.41 -9.23 7.74
CA VAL A 62 4.37 -8.37 8.33
C VAL A 62 3.55 -7.73 7.23
N MET A 63 2.27 -7.44 7.53
CA MET A 63 1.36 -6.78 6.60
C MET A 63 0.78 -5.50 7.20
N GLY A 64 0.32 -4.59 6.33
CA GLY A 64 -0.32 -3.34 6.72
C GLY A 64 -1.31 -2.83 5.68
N LEU A 65 -2.15 -1.89 6.10
CA LEU A 65 -3.07 -1.15 5.25
C LEU A 65 -2.50 0.24 4.95
N LEU A 66 -2.57 0.66 3.69
CA LEU A 66 -2.26 2.02 3.28
C LEU A 66 -3.55 2.84 3.11
N MET A 67 -3.56 4.05 3.64
CA MET A 67 -4.64 5.01 3.47
C MET A 67 -4.20 6.12 2.53
N GLY A 68 -5.01 6.39 1.50
CA GLY A 68 -4.66 7.36 0.48
C GLY A 68 -5.80 7.70 -0.47
N ARG A 69 -5.45 8.47 -1.51
CA ARG A 69 -6.34 8.93 -2.56
C ARG A 69 -5.62 9.04 -3.91
N PRO A 70 -6.35 9.01 -5.04
CA PRO A 70 -5.79 9.45 -6.31
C PRO A 70 -5.24 10.88 -6.23
N GLY A 71 -4.18 11.14 -6.98
CA GLY A 71 -3.67 12.48 -7.20
C GLY A 71 -4.69 13.31 -7.96
N VAL A 72 -4.79 14.58 -7.55
CA VAL A 72 -5.70 15.54 -8.18
C VAL A 72 -4.92 16.43 -9.15
N ASP A 73 -3.70 16.83 -8.75
CA ASP A 73 -2.77 17.57 -9.61
C ASP A 73 -2.12 16.68 -10.67
N ASP A 74 -1.84 15.41 -10.32
CA ASP A 74 -1.36 14.38 -11.24
C ASP A 74 -2.30 13.16 -11.21
N PRO A 75 -3.12 12.95 -12.26
CA PRO A 75 -4.09 11.86 -12.32
C PRO A 75 -3.44 10.47 -12.36
N HIS A 76 -2.17 10.36 -12.75
CA HIS A 76 -1.42 9.09 -12.78
C HIS A 76 -0.64 8.81 -11.49
N SER A 77 -0.85 9.62 -10.44
CA SER A 77 -0.25 9.39 -9.12
C SER A 77 -1.27 8.86 -8.12
N LEU A 78 -0.78 8.05 -7.19
CA LEU A 78 -1.48 7.71 -5.97
C LEU A 78 -0.80 8.39 -4.78
N ILE A 79 -1.58 9.08 -3.96
CA ILE A 79 -1.10 9.79 -2.77
C ILE A 79 -1.44 8.96 -1.54
N ILE A 80 -0.43 8.47 -0.81
CA ILE A 80 -0.58 7.75 0.44
C ILE A 80 -0.32 8.71 1.59
N THR A 81 -1.32 8.92 2.43
CA THR A 81 -1.26 9.85 3.56
C THR A 81 -0.92 9.16 4.87
N ASP A 82 -1.30 7.89 5.02
CA ASP A 82 -1.04 7.14 6.25
C ASP A 82 -0.91 5.62 6.04
N ALA A 83 -0.36 4.92 7.04
CA ALA A 83 -0.20 3.47 7.06
C ALA A 83 -0.56 2.88 8.44
N PHE A 84 -1.16 1.69 8.46
CA PHE A 84 -1.57 0.99 9.68
C PHE A 84 -1.12 -0.48 9.66
N PRO A 85 -0.57 -1.00 10.76
CA PRO A 85 -0.19 -2.42 10.85
C PRO A 85 -1.43 -3.32 10.93
N LEU A 86 -1.37 -4.49 10.30
CA LEU A 86 -2.35 -5.56 10.52
C LEU A 86 -1.75 -6.61 11.47
N PRO A 87 -2.56 -7.23 12.36
CA PRO A 87 -2.10 -8.24 13.31
C PRO A 87 -1.93 -9.61 12.62
N ILE A 88 -1.12 -9.64 11.55
CA ILE A 88 -0.82 -10.82 10.76
C ILE A 88 0.68 -11.08 10.86
N GLU A 89 1.05 -12.30 11.26
CA GLU A 89 2.44 -12.74 11.40
C GLU A 89 2.62 -14.05 10.60
N GLY A 90 3.57 -14.08 9.66
CA GLY A 90 4.01 -15.33 8.99
C GLY A 90 3.81 -15.39 7.47
N ASN A 91 4.42 -16.40 6.84
CA ASN A 91 4.46 -16.59 5.38
C ASN A 91 3.06 -16.84 4.81
N ILE A 92 2.61 -15.92 3.97
CA ILE A 92 1.26 -15.91 3.40
C ILE A 92 1.23 -16.84 2.18
N ALA A 93 1.23 -18.14 2.41
CA ALA A 93 0.83 -19.12 1.39
C ALA A 93 -0.64 -19.59 1.58
N TRP A 94 -1.27 -19.35 2.74
CA TRP A 94 -2.54 -20.00 3.08
C TRP A 94 -3.65 -19.11 3.68
N SER A 95 -3.40 -17.83 3.98
CA SER A 95 -4.43 -16.95 4.60
C SER A 95 -5.22 -16.06 3.61
N LEU A 96 -4.94 -16.16 2.31
CA LEU A 96 -5.58 -15.31 1.29
C LEU A 96 -7.08 -15.64 1.05
N SER A 97 -7.59 -16.76 1.55
CA SER A 97 -8.97 -17.20 1.32
C SER A 97 -10.01 -16.48 2.20
N TYR A 98 -9.64 -15.92 3.35
CA TYR A 98 -10.62 -15.33 4.28
C TYR A 98 -10.86 -13.84 4.10
N PHE A 99 -9.91 -13.08 3.53
CA PHE A 99 -10.05 -11.62 3.43
C PHE A 99 -10.78 -11.15 2.15
N LEU A 100 -10.82 -12.00 1.10
CA LEU A 100 -11.54 -11.71 -0.14
C LEU A 100 -13.07 -11.68 0.04
N ALA A 101 -13.62 -12.35 1.06
CA ALA A 101 -15.07 -12.42 1.26
C ALA A 101 -15.65 -11.15 1.91
N SER A 102 -14.86 -10.37 2.67
CA SER A 102 -15.36 -9.18 3.36
C SER A 102 -15.19 -7.87 2.58
N ALA A 103 -14.31 -7.84 1.57
CA ALA A 103 -13.99 -6.62 0.81
C ALA A 103 -14.89 -6.39 -0.42
N LEU A 104 -15.73 -7.35 -0.78
CA LEU A 104 -16.66 -7.23 -1.91
C LEU A 104 -17.96 -6.49 -1.55
N ASN A 105 -18.19 -6.20 -0.27
CA ASN A 105 -19.35 -5.44 0.16
C ASN A 105 -18.93 -4.05 0.68
N GLU A 106 -19.06 -3.07 -0.21
CA GLU A 106 -19.18 -1.64 0.09
C GLU A 106 -17.96 -0.90 0.67
N LYS A 107 -17.01 -0.50 -0.19
CA LYS A 107 -16.35 0.83 -0.24
C LYS A 107 -15.19 0.80 -1.25
N PRO A 108 -14.93 1.89 -2.02
CA PRO A 108 -13.79 1.96 -2.93
C PRO A 108 -12.51 2.22 -2.14
N MET A 109 -12.01 1.22 -1.43
CA MET A 109 -10.70 1.24 -0.78
C MET A 109 -9.73 0.51 -1.69
N LEU A 110 -8.84 1.25 -2.34
CA LEU A 110 -7.74 0.69 -3.14
C LEU A 110 -6.80 -0.06 -2.17
N LEU A 111 -7.06 -1.35 -2.01
CA LEU A 111 -6.25 -2.27 -1.23
C LEU A 111 -4.99 -2.62 -2.03
N LEU A 112 -3.97 -1.76 -1.94
CA LEU A 112 -2.64 -2.07 -2.47
C LEU A 112 -1.94 -3.01 -1.48
N PHE A 113 -1.97 -4.30 -1.78
CA PHE A 113 -1.06 -5.27 -1.18
C PHE A 113 0.36 -4.94 -1.65
N LEU A 114 1.17 -4.31 -0.80
CA LEU A 114 2.61 -4.27 -0.98
C LEU A 114 3.18 -5.63 -0.58
N GLN A 115 3.12 -6.59 -1.51
CA GLN A 115 4.04 -7.72 -1.48
C GLN A 115 5.42 -7.16 -1.84
N TYR A 116 6.40 -7.34 -0.96
CA TYR A 116 7.79 -6.89 -1.14
C TYR A 116 8.52 -7.54 -2.34
N GLU A 117 7.85 -8.38 -3.14
CA GLU A 117 8.37 -8.96 -4.38
C GLU A 117 8.61 -7.92 -5.50
N LEU A 118 7.98 -6.73 -5.46
CA LEU A 118 8.17 -5.73 -6.51
C LEU A 118 9.52 -4.98 -6.42
N ILE A 119 10.22 -5.01 -5.29
CA ILE A 119 11.55 -4.37 -5.14
C ILE A 119 12.68 -5.31 -5.57
N LEU A 120 12.50 -6.63 -5.44
CA LEU A 120 13.50 -7.61 -5.87
C LEU A 120 13.44 -7.89 -7.38
N LEU A 121 12.27 -7.78 -8.02
CA LEU A 121 12.14 -7.93 -9.49
C LEU A 121 12.80 -6.79 -10.29
N PHE A 122 12.95 -5.60 -9.71
CA PHE A 122 13.67 -4.50 -10.37
C PHE A 122 15.20 -4.62 -10.27
N HIS A 123 15.73 -5.33 -9.27
CA HIS A 123 17.18 -5.54 -9.14
C HIS A 123 17.71 -6.64 -10.09
N HIS A 124 16.86 -7.52 -10.61
CA HIS A 124 17.24 -8.55 -11.59
C HIS A 124 17.03 -8.15 -13.05
N THR A 125 16.39 -7.01 -13.33
CA THR A 125 16.14 -6.55 -14.71
C THR A 125 17.07 -5.40 -15.15
N ILE A 126 18.00 -4.94 -14.29
CA ILE A 126 18.95 -3.85 -14.59
C ILE A 126 20.41 -4.36 -14.69
N LEU A 127 20.66 -5.65 -14.48
CA LEU A 127 22.00 -6.27 -14.61
C LEU A 127 22.01 -7.49 -15.57
N ALA A 128 21.15 -7.49 -16.58
CA ALA A 128 21.21 -8.42 -17.71
C ALA A 128 21.06 -7.67 -19.03
#